data_AF-A0A6P5I974-F1
#
_entry.id   AF-A0A6P5I974-F1
#
_cell.length_a   1.000
_cell.length_b   1.000
_cell.length_c   1.000
_cell.angle_alpha   90.00
_cell.angle_beta   90.00
_cell.angle_gamma   90.00
#
_symmetry.space_group_name_H-M   'P 1'
#
loop_
_entity.id
_entity.type
_entity.pdbx_description
1 polymer ?
#
loop_
_entity_poly.entity_id
_entity_poly.type
_entity_poly.pdbx_seq_one_letter_code
_entity_poly.pdbx_strand_id
1 'polypeptide(L)'
;MVYVQDILRQSLADEVIRALHEDKGHLYVCGDVRMAQDVAQTLKDLSANRLKMDEEQTENYFFQLKSQKRYHEDIFGAVFPYEVKTDPAASKPEEAKIPEAKLS
;
A
#
# COMPACT_ATOMS: atom_id res chain seq x y z
N MET A 1 -22.59 -5.55 7.25
CA MET A 1 -21.29 -5.03 7.71
C MET A 1 -20.90 -3.89 6.77
N VAL A 2 -20.19 -2.89 7.29
CA VAL A 2 -19.74 -1.72 6.51
C VAL A 2 -18.25 -1.87 6.25
N TYR A 3 -17.82 -1.71 5.01
CA TYR A 3 -16.42 -1.69 4.60
C TYR A 3 -15.91 -0.26 4.38
N VAL A 4 -14.60 -0.09 4.27
CA VAL A 4 -13.98 1.24 4.04
C VAL A 4 -14.48 1.85 2.73
N GLN A 5 -14.57 1.06 1.66
CA GLN A 5 -15.13 1.47 0.38
C GLN A 5 -16.60 1.94 0.48
N ASP A 6 -17.37 1.42 1.43
CA ASP A 6 -18.76 1.84 1.62
C ASP A 6 -18.83 3.24 2.24
N ILE A 7 -17.95 3.51 3.22
CA ILE A 7 -17.83 4.84 3.85
C ILE A 7 -17.38 5.88 2.82
N LEU A 8 -16.41 5.52 1.96
CA LEU A 8 -15.95 6.38 0.86
C LEU A 8 -17.12 6.77 -0.06
N ARG A 9 -17.96 5.82 -0.46
CA ARG A 9 -19.10 6.08 -1.34
C ARG A 9 -20.21 6.88 -0.66
N GLN A 10 -20.53 6.56 0.58
CA GLN A 10 -21.73 7.06 1.26
C GLN A 10 -21.53 8.41 1.95
N SER A 11 -20.32 8.71 2.42
CA SER A 11 -20.09 9.83 3.34
C SER A 11 -18.92 10.72 2.98
N LEU A 12 -17.89 10.19 2.32
CA LEU A 12 -16.63 10.93 2.10
C LEU A 12 -16.35 11.28 0.63
N ALA A 13 -17.27 10.98 -0.28
CA ALA A 13 -17.08 11.18 -1.71
C ALA A 13 -16.58 12.60 -2.05
N ASP A 14 -17.29 13.63 -1.59
CA ASP A 14 -16.97 15.01 -1.93
C ASP A 14 -15.71 15.50 -1.20
N GLU A 15 -15.49 15.03 0.03
CA GLU A 15 -14.30 15.38 0.82
C GLU A 15 -13.02 14.81 0.21
N VAL A 16 -13.05 13.56 -0.24
CA VAL A 16 -11.92 12.91 -0.91
C VAL A 16 -11.58 13.63 -2.20
N ILE A 17 -12.58 14.01 -3.00
CA ILE A 17 -12.36 14.73 -4.24
C ILE A 17 -11.80 16.13 -3.97
N ARG A 18 -12.35 16.87 -2.99
CA ARG A 18 -11.78 18.17 -2.60
C ARG A 18 -10.32 18.03 -2.15
N ALA A 19 -10.05 17.07 -1.25
CA ALA A 19 -8.71 16.83 -0.74
C ALA A 19 -7.71 16.49 -1.85
N LEU A 20 -8.08 15.62 -2.80
CA LEU A 20 -7.19 15.18 -3.87
C LEU A 20 -7.10 16.16 -5.05
N HIS A 21 -8.19 16.81 -5.42
CA HIS A 21 -8.26 17.66 -6.59
C HIS A 21 -7.93 19.13 -6.29
N GLU A 22 -8.48 19.69 -5.21
CA GLU A 22 -8.36 21.11 -4.88
C GLU A 22 -7.19 21.37 -3.92
N ASP A 23 -7.15 20.65 -2.79
CA ASP A 23 -6.22 20.93 -1.69
C ASP A 23 -4.82 20.34 -1.90
N LYS A 24 -4.63 19.59 -2.98
CA LYS A 24 -3.41 18.85 -3.28
C LYS A 24 -2.96 17.90 -2.15
N GLY A 25 -3.90 17.33 -1.42
CA GLY A 25 -3.67 16.40 -0.31
C GLY A 25 -3.12 15.03 -0.74
N HIS A 26 -2.89 14.17 0.26
CA HIS A 26 -2.32 12.83 0.13
C HIS A 26 -3.32 11.76 0.57
N LEU A 27 -3.29 10.60 -0.08
CA LEU A 27 -4.08 9.43 0.26
C LEU A 27 -3.18 8.22 0.51
N TYR A 28 -3.50 7.46 1.55
CA TYR A 28 -2.78 6.27 2.00
C TYR A 28 -3.75 5.11 2.12
N VAL A 29 -3.43 3.98 1.47
CA VAL A 29 -4.21 2.74 1.51
C VAL A 29 -3.29 1.64 2.02
N CYS A 30 -3.65 0.98 3.12
CA CYS A 30 -2.84 -0.05 3.74
C CYS A 30 -3.67 -1.25 4.18
N GLY A 31 -3.31 -2.47 3.76
CA GLY A 31 -3.99 -3.70 4.14
C GLY A 31 -3.83 -4.83 3.11
N ASP A 32 -4.78 -5.76 3.07
CA ASP A 32 -4.69 -6.90 2.14
C ASP A 32 -5.00 -6.52 0.69
N VAL A 33 -4.50 -7.34 -0.25
CA VAL A 33 -4.65 -7.10 -1.69
C VAL A 33 -6.10 -6.89 -2.15
N ARG A 34 -7.08 -7.59 -1.55
CA ARG A 34 -8.48 -7.45 -1.96
C ARG A 34 -9.04 -6.12 -1.48
N MET A 35 -8.76 -5.76 -0.22
CA MET A 35 -9.18 -4.47 0.32
C MET A 35 -8.59 -3.31 -0.48
N ALA A 36 -7.30 -3.36 -0.81
CA ALA A 36 -6.65 -2.30 -1.59
C ALA A 36 -7.24 -2.17 -3.01
N GLN A 37 -7.55 -3.28 -3.68
CA GLN A 37 -8.21 -3.27 -4.99
C GLN A 37 -9.62 -2.65 -4.92
N ASP A 38 -10.43 -3.05 -3.94
CA ASP A 38 -11.79 -2.53 -3.76
C ASP A 38 -11.79 -1.03 -3.48
N VAL A 39 -10.86 -0.56 -2.65
CA VAL A 39 -10.68 0.87 -2.35
C VAL A 39 -10.23 1.63 -3.59
N ALA A 40 -9.24 1.12 -4.34
CA ALA A 40 -8.75 1.76 -5.55
C ALA A 40 -9.86 1.91 -6.60
N GLN A 41 -10.65 0.86 -6.84
CA GLN A 41 -11.78 0.92 -7.78
C GLN A 41 -12.81 1.96 -7.33
N THR A 42 -13.13 1.98 -6.04
CA THR A 42 -14.09 2.94 -5.48
C THR A 42 -13.64 4.38 -5.68
N LEU A 43 -12.36 4.67 -5.46
CA LEU A 43 -11.81 6.01 -5.64
C LEU A 43 -11.80 6.44 -7.10
N LYS A 44 -11.53 5.51 -8.02
CA LYS A 44 -11.63 5.74 -9.47
C LYS A 44 -13.06 6.06 -9.87
N ASP A 45 -14.04 5.26 -9.43
CA ASP A 45 -15.45 5.50 -9.71
C ASP A 45 -15.92 6.87 -9.18
N LEU A 46 -15.52 7.24 -7.96
CA LEU A 46 -15.83 8.54 -7.38
C LEU A 46 -15.23 9.68 -8.20
N SER A 47 -13.97 9.54 -8.62
CA SER A 47 -13.26 10.54 -9.40
C SER A 47 -13.88 10.71 -10.78
N ALA A 48 -14.16 9.61 -11.48
CA ALA A 48 -14.84 9.60 -12.78
C ALA A 48 -16.18 10.33 -12.70
N ASN A 49 -17.01 9.99 -11.70
CA ASN A 49 -18.33 10.58 -11.53
C ASN A 49 -18.30 12.07 -11.14
N ARG A 50 -17.42 12.47 -10.22
CA ARG A 50 -17.38 13.84 -9.68
C ARG A 50 -16.63 14.82 -10.58
N LEU A 51 -15.55 14.37 -11.20
CA LEU A 51 -14.73 15.18 -12.10
C LEU A 51 -15.16 15.06 -13.57
N LYS A 52 -16.16 14.22 -13.87
CA LYS A 52 -16.66 13.93 -15.23
C LYS A 52 -15.55 13.43 -16.15
N MET A 53 -14.73 12.53 -15.62
CA MET A 53 -13.63 11.92 -16.35
C MET A 53 -14.08 10.58 -16.96
N ASP A 54 -13.57 10.27 -18.14
CA ASP A 54 -13.65 8.90 -18.69
C ASP A 54 -12.64 7.96 -18.01
N GLU A 55 -12.62 6.69 -18.42
CA GLU A 55 -11.75 5.67 -17.86
C GLU A 55 -10.26 6.02 -18.03
N GLU A 56 -9.85 6.44 -19.23
CA GLU A 56 -8.46 6.79 -19.53
C GLU A 56 -8.00 8.01 -18.72
N GLN A 57 -8.84 9.05 -18.66
CA GLN A 57 -8.60 10.25 -17.85
C GLN A 57 -8.49 9.91 -16.37
N THR A 58 -9.34 9.00 -15.88
CA THR A 58 -9.32 8.55 -14.49
C THR A 58 -8.03 7.78 -14.19
N GLU A 59 -7.62 6.84 -15.05
CA GLU A 59 -6.35 6.12 -14.88
C GLU A 59 -5.16 7.08 -14.88
N ASN A 60 -5.12 8.02 -15.84
CA ASN A 60 -4.07 9.02 -15.92
C ASN A 60 -4.05 9.93 -14.69
N TYR A 61 -5.21 10.29 -14.14
CA TYR A 61 -5.30 11.09 -12.92
C TYR A 61 -4.66 10.36 -11.72
N PHE A 62 -4.97 9.08 -11.50
CA PHE A 62 -4.34 8.30 -10.42
C PHE A 62 -2.85 8.03 -10.69
N PHE A 63 -2.45 7.85 -11.94
CA PHE A 63 -1.04 7.75 -12.33
C PHE A 63 -0.26 9.04 -11.97
N GLN A 64 -0.85 10.21 -12.22
CA GLN A 64 -0.26 11.49 -11.84
C GLN A 64 -0.17 11.65 -10.32
N LEU A 65 -1.22 11.26 -9.56
CA LEU A 65 -1.18 11.30 -8.10
C LEU A 65 -0.05 10.41 -7.53
N LYS A 66 0.16 9.22 -8.10
CA LYS A 66 1.27 8.32 -7.74
C LYS A 66 2.62 8.95 -8.08
N SER A 67 2.76 9.52 -9.28
CA SER A 67 3.99 10.19 -9.74
C SER A 67 4.35 11.41 -8.90
N GLN A 68 3.34 12.13 -8.39
CA GLN A 68 3.49 13.26 -7.47
C GLN A 68 3.72 12.83 -6.01
N LYS A 69 3.77 11.52 -5.72
CA LYS A 69 3.85 10.96 -4.36
C LYS A 69 2.71 11.43 -3.45
N ARG A 70 1.49 11.45 -3.99
CA ARG A 70 0.27 11.87 -3.29
C ARG A 70 -0.75 10.75 -3.12
N TYR A 71 -0.50 9.59 -3.73
CA TYR A 71 -1.29 8.39 -3.55
C TYR A 71 -0.35 7.23 -3.25
N HIS A 72 -0.50 6.64 -2.06
CA HIS A 72 0.39 5.63 -1.50
C HIS A 72 -0.38 4.35 -1.18
N GLU A 73 0.19 3.21 -1.56
CA GLU A 73 -0.38 1.89 -1.31
C GLU A 73 0.67 1.03 -0.60
N ASP A 74 0.28 0.45 0.54
CA ASP A 74 1.06 -0.52 1.31
C ASP A 74 0.27 -1.81 1.46
N ILE A 75 0.52 -2.76 0.55
CA ILE A 75 -0.33 -3.94 0.36
C ILE A 75 0.42 -5.18 0.86
N PHE A 76 -0.17 -5.83 1.86
CA PHE A 76 0.33 -7.09 2.40
C PHE A 76 -0.39 -8.29 1.77
N GLY A 77 0.29 -9.44 1.73
CA GLY A 77 -0.28 -10.69 1.19
C GLY A 77 -0.26 -10.80 -0.33
N ALA A 78 0.23 -9.79 -1.05
CA ALA A 78 0.77 -9.99 -2.38
C ALA A 78 2.02 -10.87 -2.22
N VAL A 79 1.95 -12.12 -2.67
CA VAL A 79 3.11 -13.03 -2.68
C VAL A 79 4.07 -12.52 -3.74
N PHE A 80 4.91 -11.54 -3.37
CA PHE A 80 6.12 -11.26 -4.12
C PHE A 80 7.08 -12.40 -3.80
N PRO A 81 7.57 -13.19 -4.78
CA PRO A 81 8.68 -14.08 -4.52
C PRO A 81 9.85 -13.21 -4.08
N TYR A 82 10.15 -13.25 -2.78
CA TYR A 82 11.33 -12.58 -2.25
C TYR A 82 12.53 -13.36 -2.77
N GLU A 83 13.19 -12.85 -3.81
CA GLU A 83 14.50 -13.38 -4.21
C GLU A 83 15.48 -13.08 -3.08
N VAL A 84 15.66 -14.06 -2.20
CA VAL A 84 16.74 -14.05 -1.22
C VAL A 84 18.04 -14.19 -2.00
N LYS A 85 18.76 -13.08 -2.19
CA LYS A 85 20.18 -13.13 -2.53
C LYS A 85 20.93 -13.63 -1.31
N THR A 86 21.07 -14.94 -1.19
CA THR A 86 22.05 -15.54 -0.28
C THR A 86 23.44 -15.27 -0.85
N ASP A 87 24.18 -14.35 -0.25
CA ASP A 87 25.62 -14.26 -0.49
C ASP A 87 26.29 -15.53 0.07
N PRO A 88 26.95 -16.37 -0.75
CA PRO A 88 27.54 -17.63 -0.30
C PRO A 88 28.82 -17.47 0.54
N ALA A 89 29.18 -16.24 0.95
CA ALA A 89 30.48 -15.95 1.56
C ALA A 89 30.48 -15.87 3.11
N ALA A 90 29.34 -15.90 3.79
CA ALA A 90 29.30 -15.86 5.26
C ALA A 90 29.41 -17.27 5.86
N SER A 91 30.60 -17.88 5.76
CA SER A 91 30.94 -19.13 6.45
C SER A 91 31.82 -18.86 7.67
N LYS A 92 31.27 -19.13 8.87
CA LYS A 92 31.81 -20.05 9.90
C LYS A 92 31.07 -19.88 11.24
N PRO A 93 30.59 -20.97 11.87
CA PRO A 93 30.25 -20.97 13.28
C PRO A 93 31.54 -21.07 14.12
N GLU A 94 31.71 -20.15 15.06
CA GLU A 94 32.75 -20.20 16.10
C GLU A 94 32.26 -21.13 17.23
N GLU A 95 32.91 -22.27 17.41
CA GLU A 95 32.68 -23.17 18.55
C GLU A 95 33.10 -22.47 19.86
N ALA A 96 32.12 -22.08 20.66
CA ALA A 96 32.35 -21.63 22.03
C ALA A 96 32.76 -22.81 22.93
N LYS A 97 34.04 -22.86 23.29
CA LYS A 97 34.62 -23.83 24.24
C LYS A 97 34.15 -23.51 25.66
N ILE A 98 33.40 -24.41 26.30
CA ILE A 98 33.01 -24.30 27.71
C ILE A 98 34.20 -24.72 28.59
N PRO A 99 34.69 -23.88 29.54
CA PRO A 99 35.75 -24.31 30.46
C PRO A 99 35.20 -25.22 31.56
N GLU A 100 35.87 -26.35 31.77
CA GLU A 100 35.59 -27.31 32.84
C GLU A 100 35.90 -26.68 34.21
N ALA A 101 34.89 -26.62 35.08
CA ALA A 101 35.06 -26.25 36.48
C ALA A 101 35.56 -27.46 37.27
N LYS A 102 36.75 -27.34 37.87
CA LYS A 102 37.22 -28.24 38.92
C LYS A 102 36.34 -28.07 40.16
N LEU A 103 35.86 -29.18 40.72
CA LEU A 103 35.50 -29.26 42.13
C LEU A 103 36.13 -30.52 42.73
N SER A 104 36.63 -30.33 43.95
CA SER A 104 37.59 -31.10 44.74
C SER A 104 37.34 -32.59 44.92
#